data_AF-A0A817L7Q2-F1
#
_entry.id   AF-A0A817L7Q2-F1
#
_cell.length_a   1.000
_cell.length_b   1.000
_cell.length_c   1.000
_cell.angle_alpha   90.00
_cell.angle_beta   90.00
_cell.angle_gamma   90.00
#
_symmetry.space_group_name_H-M   'P 1'
#
loop_
_entity.id
_entity.type
_entity.pdbx_description
1 polymer ?
#
loop_
_entity_poly.entity_id
_entity_poly.type
_entity_poly.pdbx_seq_one_letter_code
_entity_poly.pdbx_strand_id
1 'polypeptide(L)'
;MDFFFCSGSGFLPIAINFLRRLPIIGSILLLPGLRQITDKLSESRSMQRKIDGLLIRKQSGSASSSNNSSQSVISEKIVSIKTPAPAVLKVRTRKSMLTDYTASYTENNFITAVRAMHEYSLKPSDLETLKQYKTRSPYSEVVETGEMLTVYRRSDVEKRAYEVWGSPEMLNKEKAKRAKARQQEYEAIFSLKKSLKEYQKRLLMLENASFDNQKSATNTILATGGGKVVIAAVLINATNAVVKTIGWLFTGSASLFSEAVHSIADTCNQLILTFGLYQSIKKPNPEHPYGYSNMTYISSLISGVGIFCFGTGLAWYHGVLVLLHPQEMESVFWVSKFID
;
A
#
# COMPACT_ATOMS: atom_id res chain seq x y z
N MET A 1 -31.68 7.96 36.03
CA MET A 1 -30.67 8.18 34.97
C MET A 1 -29.47 7.22 35.06
N ASP A 2 -29.40 6.30 36.03
CA ASP A 2 -28.21 5.42 36.21
C ASP A 2 -28.41 3.93 35.90
N PHE A 3 -29.61 3.51 35.48
CA PHE A 3 -29.88 2.11 35.13
C PHE A 3 -29.63 1.78 33.64
N PHE A 4 -29.46 2.81 32.80
CA PHE A 4 -29.17 2.68 31.36
C PHE A 4 -27.70 2.30 31.07
N PHE A 5 -26.80 2.48 32.03
CA PHE A 5 -25.36 2.27 31.84
C PHE A 5 -24.88 0.82 32.12
N CYS A 6 -25.68 0.01 32.81
CA CYS A 6 -25.23 -1.30 33.29
C CYS A 6 -25.66 -2.49 32.41
N SER A 7 -26.71 -2.37 31.58
CA SER A 7 -27.21 -3.51 30.78
C SER A 7 -26.98 -3.40 29.26
N GLY A 8 -26.71 -2.20 28.74
CA GLY A 8 -26.32 -1.98 27.33
C GLY A 8 -24.81 -2.12 27.06
N SER A 9 -24.00 -2.15 28.10
CA SER A 9 -22.53 -2.23 28.06
C SER A 9 -21.98 -3.65 27.88
N GLY A 10 -22.81 -4.69 27.93
CA GLY A 10 -22.38 -6.05 27.65
C GLY A 10 -22.43 -6.39 26.16
N PHE A 11 -23.60 -6.23 25.53
CA PHE A 11 -23.86 -6.88 24.24
C PHE A 11 -23.44 -6.06 23.02
N LEU A 12 -23.57 -4.72 23.06
CA LEU A 12 -23.11 -3.85 21.99
C LEU A 12 -21.59 -3.96 21.76
N PRO A 13 -20.72 -3.93 22.79
CA PRO A 13 -19.30 -4.18 22.60
C PRO A 13 -18.97 -5.63 22.26
N ILE A 14 -19.82 -6.62 22.59
CA ILE A 14 -19.67 -8.03 22.14
C ILE A 14 -19.98 -8.16 20.65
N ALA A 15 -21.09 -7.59 20.16
CA ALA A 15 -21.44 -7.58 18.74
C ALA A 15 -20.41 -6.78 17.92
N ILE A 16 -19.93 -5.65 18.46
CA ILE A 16 -18.86 -4.84 17.85
C ILE A 16 -17.50 -5.56 17.93
N ASN A 17 -17.17 -6.28 19.01
CA ASN A 17 -15.96 -7.12 19.09
C ASN A 17 -16.04 -8.34 18.18
N PHE A 18 -17.22 -8.94 18.01
CA PHE A 18 -17.49 -10.06 17.11
C PHE A 18 -17.32 -9.63 15.66
N LEU A 19 -17.91 -8.49 15.27
CA LEU A 19 -17.67 -7.84 13.98
C LEU A 19 -16.17 -7.55 13.77
N ARG A 20 -15.47 -7.02 14.79
CA ARG A 20 -14.02 -6.71 14.71
C ARG A 20 -13.11 -7.94 14.65
N ARG A 21 -13.56 -9.11 15.12
CA ARG A 21 -12.84 -10.40 15.05
C ARG A 21 -13.09 -11.16 13.75
N LEU A 22 -14.01 -10.70 12.90
CA LEU A 22 -14.20 -11.29 11.58
C LEU A 22 -13.05 -10.82 10.65
N PRO A 23 -12.23 -11.72 10.09
CA PRO A 23 -11.12 -11.39 9.17
C PRO A 23 -11.59 -10.74 7.84
N ILE A 24 -12.90 -10.52 7.68
CA ILE A 24 -13.57 -10.08 6.44
C ILE A 24 -13.80 -8.56 6.42
N ILE A 25 -13.79 -7.88 7.58
CA ILE A 25 -13.96 -6.41 7.63
C ILE A 25 -12.69 -5.68 7.14
N GLY A 26 -11.53 -6.33 7.18
CA GLY A 26 -10.32 -5.85 6.52
C GLY A 26 -10.51 -5.66 5.00
N SER A 27 -11.31 -6.52 4.36
CA SER A 27 -11.60 -6.43 2.91
C SER A 27 -12.67 -5.39 2.57
N ILE A 28 -13.62 -5.13 3.48
CA ILE A 28 -14.67 -4.11 3.32
C ILE A 28 -14.08 -2.68 3.43
N LEU A 29 -13.03 -2.50 4.25
CA LEU A 29 -12.27 -1.24 4.34
C LEU A 29 -11.22 -1.04 3.24
N LEU A 30 -10.91 -2.08 2.45
CA LEU A 30 -9.96 -2.04 1.34
C LEU A 30 -10.61 -1.73 -0.01
N LEU A 31 -11.92 -1.48 -0.05
CA LEU A 31 -12.58 -0.93 -1.23
C LEU A 31 -12.05 0.50 -1.49
N PRO A 32 -11.61 0.83 -2.72
CA PRO A 32 -10.89 2.07 -3.02
C PRO A 32 -11.65 3.37 -2.66
N GLY A 33 -12.98 3.29 -2.48
CA GLY A 33 -13.82 4.42 -2.05
C GLY A 33 -13.84 4.71 -0.55
N LEU A 34 -13.67 3.71 0.34
CA LEU A 34 -13.75 3.91 1.80
C LEU A 34 -12.42 4.35 2.42
N ARG A 35 -11.29 4.06 1.76
CA ARG A 35 -9.94 4.41 2.23
C ARG A 35 -9.75 5.92 2.41
N GLN A 36 -10.36 6.73 1.55
CA GLN A 36 -10.28 8.19 1.65
C GLN A 36 -11.01 8.74 2.88
N ILE A 37 -12.12 8.10 3.29
CA ILE A 37 -12.93 8.51 4.44
C ILE A 37 -12.22 8.12 5.74
N THR A 38 -11.57 6.95 5.76
CA THR A 38 -10.86 6.45 6.93
C THR A 38 -9.56 7.21 7.19
N ASP A 39 -8.86 7.64 6.13
CA ASP A 39 -7.66 8.47 6.23
C ASP A 39 -7.99 9.86 6.78
N LYS A 40 -9.13 10.45 6.36
CA LYS A 40 -9.65 11.72 6.90
C LYS A 40 -10.06 11.63 8.38
N LEU A 41 -10.64 10.50 8.80
CA LEU A 41 -10.99 10.24 10.20
C LEU A 41 -9.78 9.90 11.08
N SER A 42 -8.70 9.38 10.50
CA SER A 42 -7.41 9.12 11.17
C SER A 42 -6.64 10.43 11.43
N GLU A 43 -6.59 11.34 10.45
CA GLU A 43 -6.04 12.69 10.61
C GLU A 43 -6.77 13.50 11.68
N SER A 44 -8.10 13.37 11.77
CA SER A 44 -8.89 14.06 12.79
C SER A 44 -8.57 13.55 14.22
N ARG A 45 -8.26 12.25 14.37
CA ARG A 45 -7.84 11.65 15.65
C ARG A 45 -6.39 11.95 16.05
N SER A 46 -5.51 12.28 15.11
CA SER A 46 -4.14 12.71 15.42
C SER A 46 -4.10 14.18 15.88
N MET A 47 -5.00 15.02 15.33
CA MET A 47 -5.22 16.39 15.77
C MET A 47 -5.79 16.46 17.19
N GLN A 48 -6.77 15.61 17.53
CA GLN A 48 -7.36 15.56 18.88
C GLN A 48 -6.33 15.16 19.95
N ARG A 49 -5.48 14.16 19.66
CA ARG A 49 -4.39 13.73 20.57
C ARG A 49 -3.31 14.80 20.76
N LYS A 50 -3.07 15.65 19.76
CA LYS A 50 -2.16 16.80 19.85
C LYS A 50 -2.72 17.90 20.74
N ILE A 51 -4.04 18.13 20.70
CA ILE A 51 -4.74 19.11 21.53
C ILE A 51 -4.78 18.65 23.00
N ASP A 52 -5.07 17.37 23.24
CA ASP A 52 -5.08 16.79 24.60
C ASP A 52 -3.68 16.77 25.22
N GLY A 53 -2.63 16.49 24.43
CA GLY A 53 -1.23 16.56 24.89
C GLY A 53 -0.74 17.98 25.20
N LEU A 54 -1.30 19.00 24.54
CA LEU A 54 -0.98 20.41 24.81
C LEU A 54 -1.73 20.96 26.03
N LEU A 55 -2.93 20.44 26.34
CA LEU A 55 -3.66 20.77 27.56
C LEU A 55 -3.01 20.20 28.82
N ILE A 56 -2.41 19.01 28.73
CA ILE A 56 -1.70 18.37 29.86
C ILE A 56 -0.37 19.09 30.17
N ARG A 57 0.33 19.62 29.15
CA ARG A 57 1.62 20.32 29.34
C ARG A 57 1.51 21.72 29.97
N LYS A 58 0.30 22.31 29.99
CA LYS A 58 0.08 23.68 30.52
C LYS A 58 -0.17 23.71 32.03
N GLN A 59 -0.30 22.56 32.70
CA GLN A 59 -0.56 22.49 34.15
C GLN A 59 0.65 22.05 35.00
N SER A 60 1.77 21.63 34.41
CA SER A 60 2.96 21.22 35.15
C SER A 60 4.21 21.92 34.63
N GLY A 61 4.76 22.87 35.38
CA GLY A 61 6.12 23.36 35.12
C GLY A 61 6.37 24.84 35.38
N SER A 62 6.05 25.31 36.58
CA SER A 62 6.75 26.43 37.23
C SER A 62 8.00 25.88 37.92
N ALA A 63 9.19 26.34 37.54
CA ALA A 63 10.36 26.60 38.42
C ALA A 63 11.68 26.78 37.63
N SER A 64 12.24 28.00 37.77
CA SER A 64 13.67 28.37 37.91
C SER A 64 14.72 27.89 36.88
N SER A 65 15.36 28.78 36.10
CA SER A 65 16.42 29.76 36.45
C SER A 65 17.80 29.23 36.03
N SER A 66 18.44 29.76 34.98
CA SER A 66 19.58 30.73 35.03
C SER A 66 20.51 30.33 33.85
N ASN A 67 21.30 31.13 33.12
CA ASN A 67 21.79 32.51 33.21
C ASN A 67 22.30 32.95 31.81
N ASN A 68 22.14 34.26 31.53
CA ASN A 68 23.09 35.18 30.88
C ASN A 68 23.40 35.04 29.37
N SER A 69 22.85 35.90 28.50
CA SER A 69 23.28 37.29 28.17
C SER A 69 24.49 37.28 27.21
N SER A 70 24.54 37.92 26.04
CA SER A 70 23.88 39.12 25.54
C SER A 70 24.05 39.25 24.03
N GLN A 71 23.03 39.83 23.38
CA GLN A 71 23.10 40.85 22.30
C GLN A 71 23.74 40.46 20.94
N SER A 72 23.24 40.85 19.77
CA SER A 72 22.18 41.81 19.41
C SER A 72 21.76 41.62 17.94
N VAL A 73 20.44 41.59 17.74
CA VAL A 73 19.64 42.33 16.73
C VAL A 73 20.21 42.52 15.32
N ILE A 74 19.60 41.86 14.32
CA ILE A 74 19.12 42.52 13.09
C ILE A 74 17.73 41.95 12.75
N SER A 75 16.75 42.84 12.68
CA SER A 75 15.36 42.59 12.28
C SER A 75 15.25 42.14 10.83
N GLU A 76 14.44 41.12 10.55
CA GLU A 76 13.82 41.02 9.23
C GLU A 76 12.41 40.42 9.29
N LYS A 77 11.50 41.18 8.70
CA LYS A 77 10.06 41.00 8.63
C LYS A 77 9.75 39.98 7.55
N ILE A 78 9.52 38.71 7.92
CA ILE A 78 9.19 37.68 6.93
C ILE A 78 7.71 37.78 6.55
N VAL A 79 7.52 38.37 5.38
CA VAL A 79 6.31 38.34 4.57
C VAL A 79 6.05 36.90 4.10
N SER A 80 4.79 36.51 4.16
CA SER A 80 4.23 35.25 3.64
C SER A 80 4.65 35.00 2.19
N ILE A 81 5.47 33.97 1.96
CA ILE A 81 5.75 33.42 0.62
C ILE A 81 5.08 32.05 0.52
N LYS A 82 3.96 32.05 -0.19
CA LYS A 82 3.27 30.88 -0.73
C LYS A 82 4.26 30.06 -1.55
N THR A 83 4.67 28.89 -1.06
CA THR A 83 5.57 27.98 -1.79
C THR A 83 4.85 27.47 -3.04
N PRO A 84 5.33 27.75 -4.27
CA PRO A 84 4.78 27.12 -5.46
C PRO A 84 5.25 25.67 -5.53
N ALA A 85 4.39 24.80 -6.08
CA ALA A 85 4.66 23.39 -6.32
C ALA A 85 6.01 23.18 -7.04
N PRO A 86 6.75 22.08 -6.75
CA PRO A 86 8.05 21.85 -7.36
C PRO A 86 7.90 21.76 -8.87
N ALA A 87 8.53 22.71 -9.57
CA ALA A 87 8.64 22.68 -11.02
C ALA A 87 9.37 21.39 -11.41
N VAL A 88 8.70 20.52 -12.18
CA VAL A 88 9.32 19.37 -12.82
C VAL A 88 10.39 19.90 -13.77
N LEU A 89 11.64 19.93 -13.31
CA LEU A 89 12.79 20.18 -14.17
C LEU A 89 12.80 19.08 -15.23
N LYS A 90 12.36 19.42 -16.44
CA LYS A 90 12.65 18.63 -17.64
C LYS A 90 14.18 18.62 -17.78
N VAL A 91 14.82 17.62 -17.20
CA VAL A 91 16.23 17.33 -17.44
C VAL A 91 16.34 17.03 -18.93
N ARG A 92 16.75 18.04 -19.72
CA ARG A 92 17.23 17.81 -21.08
C ARG A 92 18.44 16.91 -20.92
N THR A 93 18.26 15.62 -21.11
CA THR A 93 19.35 14.69 -21.33
C THR A 93 20.08 15.20 -22.57
N ARG A 94 21.17 15.95 -22.40
CA ARG A 94 22.05 16.26 -23.53
C ARG A 94 22.43 14.90 -24.11
N LYS A 95 22.23 14.70 -25.42
CA LYS A 95 22.80 13.53 -26.10
C LYS A 95 24.28 13.53 -25.75
N SER A 96 24.74 12.50 -25.04
CA SER A 96 26.16 12.25 -24.85
C SER A 96 26.77 12.24 -26.24
N MET A 97 27.57 13.26 -26.56
CA MET A 97 28.41 13.19 -27.74
C MET A 97 29.39 12.05 -27.47
N LEU A 98 29.39 11.06 -28.36
CA LEU A 98 30.36 9.97 -28.36
C LEU A 98 31.72 10.65 -28.45
N THR A 99 32.47 10.65 -27.35
CA THR A 99 33.81 11.22 -27.33
C THR A 99 34.68 10.24 -28.12
N ASP A 100 35.24 10.68 -29.25
CA ASP A 100 36.16 9.84 -30.01
C ASP A 100 37.47 9.71 -29.22
N TYR A 101 37.66 8.56 -28.57
CA TYR A 101 38.87 8.17 -27.83
C TYR A 101 40.01 7.75 -28.77
N THR A 102 40.08 8.30 -29.98
CA THR A 102 41.03 7.88 -31.01
C THR A 102 42.45 8.31 -30.62
N ALA A 103 43.24 7.31 -30.17
CA ALA A 103 44.69 7.25 -29.99
C ALA A 103 45.37 8.35 -29.13
N SER A 104 45.17 9.64 -29.43
CA SER A 104 45.82 10.79 -28.78
C SER A 104 45.51 10.92 -27.27
N TYR A 105 44.31 10.53 -26.84
CA TYR A 105 43.92 10.49 -25.41
C TYR A 105 44.32 9.20 -24.68
N THR A 106 44.85 8.20 -25.39
CA THR A 106 45.21 6.89 -24.82
C THR A 106 46.66 6.84 -24.34
N GLU A 107 47.47 7.84 -24.70
CA GLU A 107 48.82 8.09 -24.18
C GLU A 107 48.78 8.70 -22.76
N ASN A 108 47.83 8.26 -21.94
CA ASN A 108 47.87 8.58 -20.53
C ASN A 108 49.11 7.87 -19.96
N ASN A 109 50.11 8.65 -19.57
CA ASN A 109 51.39 8.14 -19.06
C ASN A 109 51.21 7.27 -17.81
N PHE A 110 50.06 7.35 -17.13
CA PHE A 110 49.76 6.62 -15.90
C PHE A 110 48.55 5.67 -16.05
N ILE A 111 48.67 4.48 -15.49
CA ILE A 111 47.65 3.41 -15.47
C ILE A 111 47.33 3.00 -14.03
N THR A 112 46.08 2.68 -13.73
CA THR A 112 45.68 2.21 -12.38
C THR A 112 46.12 0.77 -12.15
N ALA A 113 46.27 0.37 -10.88
CA ALA A 113 46.63 -1.01 -10.52
C ALA A 113 45.71 -2.06 -11.16
N VAL A 114 44.39 -1.87 -11.02
CA VAL A 114 43.37 -2.78 -11.56
C VAL A 114 43.46 -2.87 -13.08
N ARG A 115 43.66 -1.74 -13.75
CA ARG A 115 43.78 -1.69 -15.20
C ARG A 115 45.09 -2.32 -15.67
N ALA A 116 46.19 -2.12 -14.96
CA ALA A 116 47.47 -2.77 -15.24
C ALA A 116 47.37 -4.29 -15.11
N MET A 117 46.75 -4.79 -14.03
CA MET A 117 46.50 -6.22 -13.85
C MET A 117 45.62 -6.80 -14.96
N HIS A 118 44.57 -6.08 -15.37
CA HIS A 118 43.65 -6.55 -16.40
C HIS A 118 44.24 -6.47 -17.82
N GLU A 119 44.87 -5.35 -18.17
CA GLU A 119 45.43 -5.08 -19.50
C GLU A 119 46.77 -5.75 -19.73
N TYR A 120 47.59 -6.03 -18.71
CA TYR A 120 48.88 -6.70 -18.85
C TYR A 120 48.91 -8.08 -18.20
N SER A 121 47.77 -8.57 -17.69
CA SER A 121 47.66 -9.88 -17.01
C SER A 121 48.71 -10.06 -15.89
N LEU A 122 49.04 -8.97 -15.18
CA LEU A 122 49.99 -8.96 -14.07
C LEU A 122 49.32 -9.32 -12.75
N LYS A 123 50.08 -9.89 -11.82
CA LYS A 123 49.64 -10.11 -10.44
C LYS A 123 49.87 -8.84 -9.60
N PRO A 124 49.15 -8.65 -8.48
CA PRO A 124 49.39 -7.50 -7.61
C PRO A 124 50.84 -7.44 -7.09
N SER A 125 51.45 -8.60 -6.83
CA SER A 125 52.86 -8.72 -6.43
C SER A 125 53.85 -8.14 -7.45
N ASP A 126 53.50 -8.18 -8.74
CA ASP A 126 54.37 -7.69 -9.81
C ASP A 126 54.34 -6.16 -9.94
N LEU A 127 53.32 -5.52 -9.36
CA LEU A 127 53.13 -4.06 -9.38
C LEU A 127 53.77 -3.37 -8.17
N GLU A 128 53.92 -4.07 -7.05
CA GLU A 128 54.53 -3.52 -5.81
C GLU A 128 56.00 -3.13 -6.01
N THR A 129 56.71 -3.84 -6.89
CA THR A 129 58.11 -3.53 -7.23
C THR A 129 58.27 -2.26 -8.07
N LEU A 130 57.17 -1.76 -8.66
CA LEU A 130 57.19 -0.58 -9.53
C LEU A 130 56.99 0.70 -8.73
N LYS A 131 57.53 1.80 -9.26
CA LYS A 131 57.37 3.12 -8.66
C LYS A 131 55.90 3.52 -8.65
N GLN A 132 55.39 3.80 -7.46
CA GLN A 132 54.01 4.19 -7.21
C GLN A 132 53.85 5.70 -7.27
N TYR A 133 52.82 6.16 -7.97
CA TYR A 133 52.41 7.55 -8.02
C TYR A 133 51.01 7.68 -7.42
N LYS A 134 50.75 8.76 -6.69
CA LYS A 134 49.45 9.02 -6.07
C LYS A 134 48.72 10.10 -6.88
N THR A 135 47.47 9.83 -7.27
CA THR A 135 46.61 10.78 -7.98
C THR A 135 45.21 10.87 -7.36
N ARG A 136 44.46 11.93 -7.68
CA ARG A 136 43.09 12.12 -7.16
C ARG A 136 42.09 11.23 -7.91
N SER A 137 41.12 10.67 -7.20
CA SER A 137 40.02 9.91 -7.81
C SER A 137 38.98 10.83 -8.44
N PRO A 138 38.38 10.44 -9.57
CA PRO A 138 37.12 11.01 -10.03
C PRO A 138 35.92 10.54 -9.20
N TYR A 139 36.08 9.45 -8.44
CA TYR A 139 35.01 8.83 -7.64
C TYR A 139 34.94 9.43 -6.24
N SER A 140 33.75 9.90 -5.86
CA SER A 140 33.46 10.64 -4.62
C SER A 140 33.73 9.83 -3.35
N GLU A 141 33.54 8.51 -3.40
CA GLU A 141 33.76 7.61 -2.25
C GLU A 141 35.22 7.63 -1.75
N VAL A 142 36.17 7.79 -2.68
CA VAL A 142 37.60 7.85 -2.38
C VAL A 142 38.02 9.26 -1.90
N VAL A 143 37.22 10.29 -2.20
CA VAL A 143 37.45 11.68 -1.76
C VAL A 143 37.08 11.87 -0.28
N GLU A 144 36.03 11.19 0.21
CA GLU A 144 35.62 11.25 1.62
C GLU A 144 36.63 10.56 2.56
N THR A 145 37.28 9.50 2.09
CA THR A 145 38.29 8.74 2.85
C THR A 145 39.68 9.42 2.82
N GLY A 146 39.89 10.38 1.90
CA GLY A 146 41.16 11.08 1.72
C GLY A 146 42.27 10.24 1.05
N GLU A 147 41.94 9.03 0.58
CA GLU A 147 42.89 8.11 -0.04
C GLU A 147 43.18 8.52 -1.49
N MET A 148 44.46 8.56 -1.86
CA MET A 148 44.86 8.88 -3.23
C MET A 148 44.96 7.58 -4.04
N LEU A 149 44.46 7.55 -5.27
CA LEU A 149 44.65 6.39 -6.15
C LEU A 149 46.12 6.17 -6.43
N THR A 150 46.55 4.94 -6.25
CA THR A 150 47.85 4.48 -6.73
C THR A 150 47.78 4.20 -8.23
N VAL A 151 48.62 4.91 -8.98
CA VAL A 151 48.83 4.76 -10.41
C VAL A 151 50.30 4.48 -10.70
N TYR A 152 50.54 3.80 -11.80
CA TYR A 152 51.87 3.37 -12.24
C TYR A 152 52.16 3.97 -13.61
N ARG A 153 53.42 4.23 -13.92
CA ARG A 153 53.79 4.68 -15.25
C ARG A 153 53.60 3.54 -16.26
N ARG A 154 52.86 3.79 -17.34
CA ARG A 154 52.51 2.78 -18.33
C ARG A 154 53.75 2.10 -18.94
N SER A 155 54.79 2.87 -19.26
CA SER A 155 56.06 2.34 -19.78
C SER A 155 56.72 1.33 -18.84
N ASP A 156 56.60 1.54 -17.54
CA ASP A 156 57.27 0.72 -16.53
C ASP A 156 56.46 -0.57 -16.30
N VAL A 157 55.13 -0.47 -16.35
CA VAL A 157 54.21 -1.63 -16.36
C VAL A 157 54.42 -2.48 -17.62
N GLU A 158 54.60 -1.86 -18.79
CA GLU A 158 54.88 -2.56 -20.05
C GLU A 158 56.20 -3.34 -19.97
N LYS A 159 57.28 -2.69 -19.51
CA LYS A 159 58.58 -3.36 -19.28
C LYS A 159 58.44 -4.53 -18.32
N ARG A 160 57.75 -4.33 -17.19
CA ARG A 160 57.52 -5.38 -16.20
C ARG A 160 56.70 -6.54 -16.77
N ALA A 161 55.72 -6.24 -17.62
CA ALA A 161 54.95 -7.27 -18.31
C ALA A 161 55.82 -8.09 -19.28
N TYR A 162 56.75 -7.46 -19.98
CA TYR A 162 57.70 -8.17 -20.84
C TYR A 162 58.69 -9.01 -20.04
N GLU A 163 59.11 -8.57 -18.85
CA GLU A 163 59.93 -9.39 -17.94
C GLU A 163 59.17 -10.64 -17.44
N VAL A 164 57.89 -10.48 -17.07
CA VAL A 164 57.07 -11.59 -16.53
C VAL A 164 56.67 -12.58 -17.62
N TRP A 165 56.31 -12.09 -18.81
CA TRP A 165 55.80 -12.92 -19.91
C TRP A 165 56.86 -13.28 -20.97
N GLY A 166 58.06 -12.70 -20.89
CA GLY A 166 59.21 -12.93 -21.78
C GLY A 166 59.11 -12.30 -23.17
N SER A 167 57.93 -12.32 -23.79
CA SER A 167 57.69 -11.78 -25.13
C SER A 167 56.32 -11.10 -25.24
N PRO A 168 56.19 -10.01 -26.03
CA PRO A 168 54.91 -9.36 -26.29
C PRO A 168 53.87 -10.30 -26.94
N GLU A 169 54.32 -11.30 -27.71
CA GLU A 169 53.43 -12.27 -28.36
C GLU A 169 52.75 -13.20 -27.35
N MET A 170 53.49 -13.64 -26.33
CA MET A 170 52.98 -14.52 -25.26
C MET A 170 51.92 -13.80 -24.43
N LEU A 171 52.18 -12.53 -24.10
CA LEU A 171 51.22 -11.67 -23.41
C LEU A 171 49.93 -11.50 -24.23
N ASN A 172 50.03 -11.26 -25.54
CA ASN A 172 48.86 -11.14 -26.41
C ASN A 172 48.06 -12.44 -26.54
N LYS A 173 48.75 -13.58 -26.56
CA LYS A 173 48.11 -14.92 -26.56
C LYS A 173 47.30 -15.17 -25.29
N GLU A 174 47.86 -14.83 -24.12
CA GLU A 174 47.14 -14.94 -22.84
C GLU A 174 45.93 -14.00 -22.78
N LYS A 175 46.08 -12.74 -23.25
CA LYS A 175 44.97 -11.78 -23.36
C LYS A 175 43.85 -12.33 -24.24
N ALA A 176 44.19 -12.89 -25.41
CA ALA A 176 43.21 -13.46 -26.33
C ALA A 176 42.47 -14.65 -25.70
N LYS A 177 43.18 -15.50 -24.94
CA LYS A 177 42.57 -16.61 -24.20
C LYS A 177 41.59 -16.11 -23.13
N ARG A 178 41.98 -15.13 -22.31
CA ARG A 178 41.10 -14.53 -21.29
C ARG A 178 39.91 -13.78 -21.89
N ALA A 179 40.10 -13.11 -23.02
CA ALA A 179 39.02 -12.45 -23.74
C ALA A 179 37.96 -13.45 -24.22
N LYS A 180 38.37 -14.59 -24.79
CA LYS A 180 37.47 -15.68 -25.16
C LYS A 180 36.74 -16.25 -23.94
N ALA A 181 37.43 -16.48 -22.83
CA ALA A 181 36.82 -16.96 -21.59
C ALA A 181 35.77 -15.99 -21.03
N ARG A 182 36.08 -14.68 -21.00
CA ARG A 182 35.09 -13.64 -20.62
C ARG A 182 33.89 -13.63 -21.55
N GLN A 183 34.11 -13.77 -22.85
CA GLN A 183 33.01 -13.80 -23.81
C GLN A 183 32.07 -14.98 -23.55
N GLN A 184 32.63 -16.17 -23.29
CA GLN A 184 31.85 -17.34 -22.89
C GLN A 184 31.07 -17.10 -21.58
N GLU A 185 31.70 -16.47 -20.59
CA GLU A 185 31.05 -16.11 -19.33
C GLU A 185 29.89 -15.12 -19.55
N TYR A 186 30.09 -14.08 -20.37
CA TYR A 186 29.04 -13.13 -20.74
C TYR A 186 27.89 -13.81 -21.48
N GLU A 187 28.18 -14.70 -22.43
CA GLU A 187 27.18 -15.48 -23.16
C GLU A 187 26.37 -16.38 -22.20
N ALA A 188 27.05 -17.04 -21.25
CA ALA A 188 26.40 -17.84 -20.22
C ALA A 188 25.48 -16.99 -19.32
N ILE A 189 25.98 -15.87 -18.80
CA ILE A 189 25.20 -14.93 -17.97
C ILE A 189 24.00 -14.38 -18.74
N PHE A 190 24.18 -14.03 -20.00
CA PHE A 190 23.11 -13.52 -20.85
C PHE A 190 22.02 -14.58 -21.07
N SER A 191 22.42 -15.82 -21.36
CA SER A 191 21.48 -16.94 -21.53
C SER A 191 20.65 -17.20 -20.26
N LEU A 192 21.28 -17.12 -19.09
CA LEU A 192 20.64 -17.30 -17.79
C LEU A 192 19.68 -16.15 -17.44
N LYS A 193 20.08 -14.90 -17.69
CA LYS A 193 19.18 -13.74 -17.51
C LYS A 193 17.96 -13.84 -18.42
N LYS A 194 18.15 -14.31 -19.66
CA LYS A 194 17.05 -14.51 -20.62
C LYS A 194 16.06 -15.57 -20.12
N SER A 195 16.55 -16.70 -19.61
CA SER A 195 15.68 -17.76 -19.08
C SER A 195 14.92 -17.32 -17.83
N LEU A 196 15.57 -16.61 -16.91
CA LEU A 196 14.91 -16.05 -15.72
C LEU A 196 13.80 -15.06 -16.09
N LYS A 197 14.05 -14.18 -17.07
CA LYS A 197 13.05 -13.22 -17.54
C LYS A 197 11.83 -13.92 -18.17
N GLU A 198 12.07 -14.97 -18.94
CA GLU A 198 11.01 -15.78 -19.54
C GLU A 198 10.19 -16.51 -18.46
N TYR A 199 10.86 -17.07 -17.44
CA TYR A 199 10.20 -17.71 -16.31
C TYR A 199 9.32 -16.72 -15.53
N GLN A 200 9.85 -15.53 -15.24
CA GLN A 200 9.09 -14.45 -14.59
C GLN A 200 7.87 -14.02 -15.41
N LYS A 201 8.02 -13.90 -16.73
CA LYS A 201 6.91 -13.57 -17.64
C LYS A 201 5.83 -14.64 -17.62
N ARG A 202 6.20 -15.92 -17.60
CA ARG A 202 5.25 -17.05 -17.51
C ARG A 202 4.51 -17.06 -16.18
N LEU A 203 5.19 -16.82 -15.07
CA LEU A 203 4.53 -16.70 -13.75
C LEU A 203 3.48 -15.60 -13.74
N LEU A 204 3.81 -14.42 -14.27
CA LEU A 204 2.84 -13.32 -14.39
C LEU A 204 1.67 -13.66 -15.31
N MET A 205 1.90 -14.38 -16.41
CA MET A 205 0.81 -14.84 -17.29
C MET A 205 -0.12 -15.84 -16.60
N LEU A 206 0.43 -16.78 -15.83
CA LEU A 206 -0.36 -17.74 -15.07
C LEU A 206 -1.20 -17.06 -13.99
N GLU A 207 -0.61 -16.09 -13.29
CA GLU A 207 -1.31 -15.25 -12.33
C GLU A 207 -2.47 -14.50 -12.99
N ASN A 208 -2.21 -13.78 -14.08
CA ASN A 208 -3.25 -13.04 -14.82
C ASN A 208 -4.36 -13.96 -15.36
N ALA A 209 -4.00 -15.12 -15.95
CA ALA A 209 -4.98 -16.09 -16.43
C ALA A 209 -5.85 -16.66 -15.29
N SER A 210 -5.30 -16.80 -14.08
CA SER A 210 -6.07 -17.24 -12.91
C SER A 210 -7.12 -16.21 -12.50
N PHE A 211 -6.76 -14.92 -12.52
CA PHE A 211 -7.63 -13.78 -12.23
C PHE A 211 -8.74 -13.63 -13.27
N ASP A 212 -8.39 -13.71 -14.56
CA ASP A 212 -9.36 -13.62 -15.65
C ASP A 212 -10.39 -14.76 -15.60
N ASN A 213 -9.95 -15.99 -15.33
CA ASN A 213 -10.86 -17.13 -15.15
C ASN A 213 -11.82 -16.92 -13.96
N GLN A 214 -11.35 -16.35 -12.85
CA GLN A 214 -12.22 -16.08 -11.70
C GLN A 214 -13.25 -15.00 -12.03
N LYS A 215 -12.81 -13.90 -12.66
CA LYS A 215 -13.71 -12.81 -13.08
C LYS A 215 -14.73 -13.29 -14.11
N SER A 216 -14.30 -14.15 -15.03
CA SER A 216 -15.18 -14.78 -16.01
C SER A 216 -16.22 -15.66 -15.32
N ALA A 217 -15.81 -16.55 -14.39
CA ALA A 217 -16.74 -17.39 -13.64
C ALA A 217 -17.77 -16.57 -12.84
N THR A 218 -17.35 -15.50 -12.17
CA THR A 218 -18.30 -14.59 -11.49
C THR A 218 -19.26 -13.95 -12.49
N ASN A 219 -18.76 -13.44 -13.61
CA ASN A 219 -19.61 -12.80 -14.61
C ASN A 219 -20.57 -13.81 -15.28
N THR A 220 -20.14 -15.05 -15.50
CA THR A 220 -20.99 -16.11 -16.05
C THR A 220 -22.12 -16.45 -15.09
N ILE A 221 -21.83 -16.62 -13.80
CA ILE A 221 -22.86 -16.91 -12.79
C ILE A 221 -23.84 -15.73 -12.67
N LEU A 222 -23.32 -14.50 -12.63
CA LEU A 222 -24.15 -13.29 -12.60
C LEU A 222 -24.95 -13.08 -13.89
N ALA A 223 -24.44 -13.51 -15.05
CA ALA A 223 -25.12 -13.41 -16.35
C ALA A 223 -26.07 -14.59 -16.65
N THR A 224 -25.98 -15.68 -15.88
CA THR A 224 -26.92 -16.80 -15.93
C THR A 224 -28.29 -16.33 -15.42
N GLY A 225 -29.38 -16.97 -15.86
CA GLY A 225 -30.76 -16.56 -15.52
C GLY A 225 -30.99 -16.30 -14.03
N GLY A 226 -30.49 -17.19 -13.16
CA GLY A 226 -30.59 -17.00 -11.69
C GLY A 226 -29.82 -15.78 -11.17
N GLY A 227 -28.59 -15.55 -11.62
CA GLY A 227 -27.78 -14.42 -11.18
C GLY A 227 -28.34 -13.07 -11.62
N LYS A 228 -28.88 -13.00 -12.84
CA LYS A 228 -29.55 -11.80 -13.36
C LYS A 228 -30.76 -11.42 -12.52
N VAL A 229 -31.57 -12.41 -12.14
CA VAL A 229 -32.74 -12.20 -11.28
C VAL A 229 -32.32 -11.70 -9.90
N VAL A 230 -31.26 -12.26 -9.31
CA VAL A 230 -30.75 -11.81 -8.00
C VAL A 230 -30.26 -10.36 -8.07
N ILE A 231 -29.45 -10.00 -9.07
CA ILE A 231 -28.99 -8.60 -9.23
C ILE A 231 -30.18 -7.66 -9.46
N ALA A 232 -31.14 -8.05 -10.31
CA ALA A 232 -32.33 -7.25 -10.56
C ALA A 232 -33.13 -7.02 -9.28
N ALA A 233 -33.33 -8.06 -8.45
CA ALA A 233 -34.03 -7.94 -7.18
C ALA A 233 -33.31 -6.99 -6.21
N VAL A 234 -31.99 -7.10 -6.08
CA VAL A 234 -31.18 -6.20 -5.24
C VAL A 234 -31.31 -4.75 -5.72
N LEU A 235 -31.25 -4.52 -7.03
CA LEU A 235 -31.36 -3.19 -7.61
C LEU A 235 -32.75 -2.59 -7.33
N ILE A 236 -33.82 -3.36 -7.55
CA ILE A 236 -35.20 -2.93 -7.32
C ILE A 236 -35.41 -2.53 -5.86
N ASN A 237 -34.95 -3.35 -4.91
CA ASN A 237 -35.12 -3.06 -3.49
C ASN A 237 -34.27 -1.85 -3.05
N ALA A 238 -33.05 -1.72 -3.56
CA ALA A 238 -32.22 -0.54 -3.32
C ALA A 238 -32.87 0.73 -3.89
N THR A 239 -33.41 0.69 -5.11
CA THR A 239 -34.13 1.82 -5.70
C THR A 239 -35.35 2.20 -4.87
N ASN A 240 -36.15 1.22 -4.42
CA ASN A 240 -37.30 1.49 -3.54
C ASN A 240 -36.88 2.14 -2.22
N ALA A 241 -35.80 1.65 -1.60
CA ALA A 241 -35.25 2.25 -0.38
C ALA A 241 -34.82 3.70 -0.60
N VAL A 242 -34.12 3.99 -1.71
CA VAL A 242 -33.70 5.35 -2.06
C VAL A 242 -34.90 6.27 -2.29
N VAL A 243 -35.89 5.84 -3.08
CA VAL A 243 -37.08 6.65 -3.37
C VAL A 243 -37.85 6.98 -2.10
N LYS A 244 -38.08 5.98 -1.23
CA LYS A 244 -38.78 6.20 0.06
C LYS A 244 -37.98 7.10 1.00
N THR A 245 -36.66 6.94 1.06
CA THR A 245 -35.80 7.79 1.89
C THR A 245 -35.85 9.24 1.41
N ILE A 246 -35.77 9.46 0.09
CA ILE A 246 -35.89 10.80 -0.50
C ILE A 246 -37.29 11.38 -0.23
N GLY A 247 -38.35 10.59 -0.42
CA GLY A 247 -39.72 11.00 -0.13
C GLY A 247 -39.89 11.42 1.34
N TRP A 248 -39.35 10.64 2.28
CA TRP A 248 -39.34 10.99 3.69
C TRP A 248 -38.59 12.31 3.95
N LEU A 249 -37.42 12.52 3.36
CA LEU A 249 -36.66 13.77 3.53
C LEU A 249 -37.45 15.00 3.08
N PHE A 250 -38.26 14.88 2.03
CA PHE A 250 -39.10 15.99 1.55
C PHE A 250 -40.40 16.15 2.34
N THR A 251 -41.05 15.06 2.75
CA THR A 251 -42.36 15.12 3.42
C THR A 251 -42.26 15.25 4.94
N GLY A 252 -41.22 14.72 5.56
CA GLY A 252 -41.06 14.66 7.02
C GLY A 252 -42.06 13.73 7.74
N SER A 253 -42.83 12.92 7.01
CA SER A 253 -43.88 12.06 7.57
C SER A 253 -43.32 10.88 8.38
N ALA A 254 -43.85 10.67 9.58
CA ALA A 254 -43.50 9.54 10.44
C ALA A 254 -43.87 8.18 9.82
N SER A 255 -44.95 8.11 9.04
CA SER A 255 -45.35 6.89 8.33
C SER A 255 -44.35 6.55 7.22
N LEU A 256 -43.97 7.55 6.41
CA LEU A 256 -43.03 7.36 5.32
C LEU A 256 -41.60 7.09 5.84
N PHE A 257 -41.25 7.63 7.01
CA PHE A 257 -40.02 7.29 7.72
C PHE A 257 -39.96 5.80 8.07
N SER A 258 -41.03 5.25 8.66
CA SER A 258 -41.09 3.83 9.04
C SER A 258 -40.92 2.92 7.82
N GLU A 259 -41.59 3.26 6.71
CA GLU A 259 -41.43 2.52 5.45
C GLU A 259 -40.01 2.63 4.86
N ALA A 260 -39.38 3.80 4.96
CA ALA A 260 -38.00 4.00 4.51
C ALA A 260 -37.00 3.18 5.33
N VAL A 261 -37.13 3.19 6.67
CA VAL A 261 -36.29 2.40 7.58
C VAL A 261 -36.43 0.91 7.29
N HIS A 262 -37.66 0.43 7.06
CA HIS A 262 -37.90 -0.97 6.70
C HIS A 262 -37.20 -1.33 5.38
N SER A 263 -37.37 -0.52 4.32
CA SER A 263 -36.71 -0.78 3.03
C SER A 263 -35.18 -0.68 3.08
N ILE A 264 -34.62 0.16 3.95
CA ILE A 264 -33.18 0.21 4.21
C ILE A 264 -32.71 -1.10 4.86
N ALA A 265 -33.42 -1.60 5.88
CA ALA A 265 -33.09 -2.85 6.54
C ALA A 265 -33.09 -4.05 5.57
N ASP A 266 -34.08 -4.11 4.68
CA ASP A 266 -34.16 -5.14 3.64
C ASP A 266 -33.01 -5.04 2.64
N THR A 267 -32.63 -3.82 2.26
CA THR A 267 -31.48 -3.57 1.37
C THR A 267 -30.19 -4.02 2.04
N CYS A 268 -29.99 -3.74 3.33
CA CYS A 268 -28.84 -4.20 4.09
C CYS A 268 -28.75 -5.74 4.14
N ASN A 269 -29.87 -6.42 4.41
CA ASN A 269 -29.94 -7.88 4.40
C ASN A 269 -29.53 -8.44 3.02
N GLN A 270 -30.10 -7.91 1.95
CA GLN A 270 -29.80 -8.37 0.59
C GLN A 270 -28.35 -8.11 0.17
N LEU A 271 -27.74 -7.01 0.62
CA LEU A 271 -26.33 -6.74 0.38
C LEU A 271 -25.42 -7.77 1.08
N ILE A 272 -25.73 -8.15 2.32
CA ILE A 272 -24.97 -9.18 3.06
C ILE A 272 -25.07 -10.53 2.34
N LEU A 273 -26.28 -10.92 1.91
CA LEU A 273 -26.50 -12.18 1.19
C LEU A 273 -25.77 -12.20 -0.16
N THR A 274 -25.88 -11.11 -0.93
CA THR A 274 -25.22 -10.97 -2.24
C THR A 274 -23.70 -10.99 -2.10
N PHE A 275 -23.17 -10.37 -1.04
CA PHE A 275 -21.75 -10.42 -0.74
C PHE A 275 -21.28 -11.84 -0.42
N GLY A 276 -22.04 -12.60 0.39
CA GLY A 276 -21.74 -14.01 0.66
C GLY A 276 -21.76 -14.87 -0.59
N LEU A 277 -22.74 -14.65 -1.49
CA LEU A 277 -22.80 -15.32 -2.78
C LEU A 277 -21.59 -14.99 -3.65
N TYR A 278 -21.23 -13.71 -3.78
CA TYR A 278 -20.04 -13.28 -4.54
C TYR A 278 -18.77 -13.94 -4.01
N GLN A 279 -18.62 -13.95 -2.69
CA GLN A 279 -17.48 -14.59 -2.04
C GLN A 279 -17.48 -16.11 -2.18
N SER A 280 -18.64 -16.76 -2.29
CA SER A 280 -18.76 -18.21 -2.47
C SER A 280 -18.19 -18.72 -3.80
N ILE A 281 -18.14 -17.85 -4.81
CA ILE A 281 -17.62 -18.12 -6.16
C ILE A 281 -16.08 -18.01 -6.21
N LYS A 282 -15.46 -17.48 -5.16
CA LYS A 282 -14.00 -17.32 -5.10
C LYS A 282 -13.30 -18.68 -5.15
N LYS A 283 -12.19 -18.74 -5.92
CA LYS A 283 -11.39 -19.95 -6.07
C LYS A 283 -10.77 -20.40 -4.73
N PRO A 284 -10.55 -21.71 -4.54
CA PRO A 284 -9.81 -22.22 -3.39
C PRO A 284 -8.42 -21.60 -3.30
N ASN A 285 -8.02 -21.30 -2.06
CA ASN A 285 -6.71 -20.76 -1.73
C ASN A 285 -5.96 -21.75 -0.82
N PRO A 286 -4.64 -21.63 -0.63
CA PRO A 286 -3.90 -22.47 0.30
C PRO A 286 -4.47 -22.45 1.73
N GLU A 287 -5.02 -21.31 2.16
CA GLU A 287 -5.71 -21.18 3.46
C GLU A 287 -7.09 -21.85 3.50
N HIS A 288 -7.73 -22.03 2.34
CA HIS A 288 -9.07 -22.60 2.19
C HIS A 288 -9.07 -23.61 1.03
N PRO A 289 -8.47 -24.80 1.22
CA PRO A 289 -8.28 -25.78 0.14
C PRO A 289 -9.60 -26.34 -0.40
N TYR A 290 -10.65 -26.36 0.42
CA TYR A 290 -12.00 -26.79 0.03
C TYR A 290 -12.82 -25.71 -0.71
N GLY A 291 -12.27 -24.50 -0.89
CA GLY A 291 -12.97 -23.38 -1.52
C GLY A 291 -13.85 -22.57 -0.56
N TYR A 292 -14.59 -21.62 -1.14
CA TYR A 292 -15.37 -20.63 -0.39
C TYR A 292 -16.89 -20.85 -0.46
N SER A 293 -17.37 -21.96 -1.03
CA SER A 293 -18.81 -22.21 -1.24
C SER A 293 -19.67 -22.07 0.01
N ASN A 294 -19.11 -22.37 1.19
CA ASN A 294 -19.80 -22.24 2.47
C ASN A 294 -20.04 -20.79 2.93
N MET A 295 -19.46 -19.80 2.26
CA MET A 295 -19.62 -18.38 2.63
C MET A 295 -21.06 -17.88 2.51
N THR A 296 -21.91 -18.50 1.67
CA THR A 296 -23.35 -18.18 1.58
C THR A 296 -24.09 -18.54 2.87
N TYR A 297 -23.72 -19.64 3.55
CA TYR A 297 -24.32 -20.00 4.84
C TYR A 297 -23.86 -19.07 5.95
N ILE A 298 -22.58 -18.70 5.94
CA ILE A 298 -22.00 -17.78 6.92
C ILE A 298 -22.65 -16.39 6.80
N SER A 299 -22.80 -15.87 5.59
CA SER A 299 -23.46 -14.57 5.37
C SER A 299 -24.94 -14.60 5.78
N SER A 300 -25.64 -15.70 5.50
CA SER A 300 -27.04 -15.88 5.91
C SER A 300 -27.18 -15.91 7.43
N LEU A 301 -26.27 -16.60 8.12
CA LEU A 301 -26.22 -16.62 9.58
C LEU A 301 -25.94 -15.24 10.17
N ILE A 302 -24.97 -14.50 9.62
CA ILE A 302 -24.65 -13.13 10.05
C ILE A 302 -25.87 -12.22 9.89
N SER A 303 -26.57 -12.32 8.76
CA SER A 303 -27.77 -11.52 8.53
C SER A 303 -28.90 -11.87 9.50
N GLY A 304 -29.16 -13.17 9.70
CA GLY A 304 -30.17 -13.66 10.64
C GLY A 304 -29.90 -13.20 12.07
N VAL A 305 -28.66 -13.33 12.54
CA VAL A 305 -28.24 -12.82 13.86
C VAL A 305 -28.36 -11.30 13.92
N GLY A 306 -28.02 -10.58 12.85
CA GLY A 306 -28.16 -9.12 12.77
C GLY A 306 -29.61 -8.66 12.94
N ILE A 307 -30.54 -9.25 12.18
CA ILE A 307 -31.97 -8.94 12.26
C ILE A 307 -32.53 -9.32 13.64
N PHE A 308 -32.16 -10.49 14.15
CA PHE A 308 -32.58 -10.95 15.48
C PHE A 308 -32.13 -10.00 16.60
N CYS A 309 -30.85 -9.61 16.60
CA CYS A 309 -30.30 -8.69 17.59
C CYS A 309 -30.89 -7.29 17.48
N PHE A 310 -31.09 -6.78 16.27
CA PHE A 310 -31.70 -5.46 16.07
C PHE A 310 -33.17 -5.45 16.50
N GLY A 311 -33.95 -6.44 16.07
CA GLY A 311 -35.35 -6.57 16.44
C GLY A 311 -35.55 -6.77 17.95
N THR A 312 -34.80 -7.70 18.55
CA THR A 312 -34.87 -7.96 20.00
C THR A 312 -34.38 -6.76 20.80
N GLY A 313 -33.31 -6.09 20.36
CA GLY A 313 -32.78 -4.90 21.02
C GLY A 313 -33.77 -3.74 21.01
N LEU A 314 -34.43 -3.50 19.88
CA LEU A 314 -35.44 -2.45 19.77
C LEU A 314 -36.68 -2.77 20.61
N ALA A 315 -37.17 -4.02 20.54
CA ALA A 315 -38.31 -4.48 21.34
C ALA A 315 -38.03 -4.41 22.84
N TRP A 316 -36.84 -4.82 23.27
CA TRP A 316 -36.40 -4.71 24.66
C TRP A 316 -36.31 -3.25 25.10
N TYR A 317 -35.67 -2.40 24.29
CA TYR A 317 -35.55 -0.97 24.58
C TYR A 317 -36.91 -0.30 24.73
N HIS A 318 -37.80 -0.48 23.76
CA HIS A 318 -39.14 0.09 23.81
C HIS A 318 -39.96 -0.50 24.97
N GLY A 319 -39.85 -1.80 25.22
CA GLY A 319 -40.53 -2.48 26.32
C GLY A 319 -40.13 -1.92 27.69
N VAL A 320 -38.81 -1.80 27.95
CA VAL A 320 -38.32 -1.20 29.19
C VAL A 320 -38.70 0.27 29.31
N LEU A 321 -38.64 1.03 28.21
CA LEU A 321 -39.02 2.44 28.20
C LEU A 321 -40.51 2.63 28.54
N VAL A 322 -41.40 1.82 27.97
CA VAL A 322 -42.84 1.85 28.23
C VAL A 322 -43.16 1.45 29.67
N LEU A 323 -42.42 0.47 30.24
CA LEU A 323 -42.59 0.10 31.64
C LEU A 323 -42.15 1.21 32.62
N LEU A 324 -41.15 2.01 32.26
CA LEU A 324 -40.64 3.12 33.08
C LEU A 324 -41.44 4.41 32.90
N HIS A 325 -42.06 4.61 31.74
CA HIS A 325 -42.89 5.76 31.40
C HIS A 325 -44.22 5.28 30.79
N PRO A 326 -45.22 4.94 31.64
CA PRO A 326 -46.54 4.60 31.16
C PRO A 326 -47.15 5.84 30.49
N GLN A 327 -47.28 5.80 29.16
CA GLN A 327 -48.01 6.83 28.42
C GLN A 327 -49.50 6.48 28.39
N GLU A 328 -50.36 7.49 28.40
CA GLU A 328 -51.80 7.31 28.23
C GLU A 328 -52.08 6.69 26.84
N MET A 329 -52.90 5.64 26.80
CA MET A 329 -53.25 4.95 25.56
C MET A 329 -53.99 5.93 24.64
N GLU A 330 -53.46 6.18 23.44
CA GLU A 330 -54.26 6.84 22.40
C GLU A 330 -55.53 6.02 22.14
N SER A 331 -56.67 6.70 22.17
CA SER A 331 -57.97 6.05 22.03
C SER A 331 -58.08 5.30 20.70
N VAL A 332 -58.31 3.99 20.76
CA VAL A 332 -58.62 3.10 19.62
C VAL A 332 -60.03 3.34 19.06
N PHE A 333 -60.46 4.61 19.00
CA PHE A 333 -61.80 5.01 18.58
C PHE A 333 -62.13 4.52 17.16
N TRP A 334 -61.13 4.43 16.29
CA TRP A 334 -61.27 3.93 14.91
C TRP A 334 -61.49 2.41 14.80
N VAL A 335 -61.03 1.62 15.77
CA VAL A 335 -61.25 0.15 15.78
C VAL A 335 -62.68 -0.17 16.22
N SER A 336 -63.23 0.62 17.17
CA SER A 336 -64.60 0.41 17.65
C SER A 336 -65.69 0.69 16.61
N LYS A 337 -65.43 1.58 15.65
CA LYS A 337 -66.41 2.00 14.63
C LYS A 337 -66.61 1.01 13.47
N PHE A 338 -65.78 -0.04 13.41
CA PHE A 338 -65.85 -1.08 12.37
C PHE A 338 -66.49 -2.39 12.88
N ILE A 339 -66.86 -2.43 14.16
CA ILE A 339 -67.37 -3.63 14.86
C ILE A 339 -68.87 -3.53 15.19
N ASP A 340 -69.51 -2.39 14.96
CA ASP A 340 -70.98 -2.23 14.91
C ASP A 340 -71.44 -2.12 13.45
#